data_AF-A0A2M7SHE1-F1
#
_entry.id   AF-A0A2M7SHE1-F1
#
_cell.length_a   1.000
_cell.length_b   1.000
_cell.length_c   1.000
_cell.angle_alpha   90.00
_cell.angle_beta   90.00
_cell.angle_gamma   90.00
#
_symmetry.space_group_name_H-M   'P 1'
#
loop_
_entity.id
_entity.type
_entity.pdbx_description
1 polymer ?
#
loop_
_entity_poly.entity_id
_entity_poly.type
_entity_poly.pdbx_seq_one_letter_code
_entity_poly.pdbx_strand_id
1 'polypeptide(L)'
;MKKIGFVLLAFYLICGTLITVGQQQAMAKELKLIYAHYLPPSYKDLFPVIKGFADYINEHGKGRVHIEHFHSGTLLKSKETIPGLMQGTADIILHVDAAIMGTYPIVGITELPFLYKDMETSYEKLKIGSPLYQLINQELAKKNIIQIATWPILPEYLWTKDKPVRKPKDLKGLRIRVAGRVEAAVIKALGAAPTIRPLQQNSMRHSRGERLTAPCVLKQPLPQEVSRTR
;
A
#
# COMPACT_ATOMS: atom_id res chain seq x y z
N MET A 1 65.04 -23.40 38.93
CA MET A 1 64.28 -23.78 37.71
C MET A 1 62.75 -23.80 37.89
N LYS A 2 62.19 -24.01 39.10
CA LYS A 2 60.73 -24.09 39.31
C LYS A 2 59.94 -22.77 39.21
N LYS A 3 60.59 -21.60 39.36
CA LYS A 3 59.94 -20.27 39.33
C LYS A 3 59.62 -19.76 37.92
N ILE A 4 60.33 -20.23 36.90
CA ILE A 4 60.16 -19.79 35.50
C ILE A 4 58.93 -20.45 34.85
N GLY A 5 58.63 -21.71 35.21
CA GLY A 5 57.44 -22.41 34.73
C GLY A 5 56.12 -21.81 35.24
N PHE A 6 56.12 -21.22 36.44
CA PHE A 6 54.93 -20.60 37.02
C PHE A 6 54.59 -19.26 36.34
N VAL A 7 55.61 -18.51 35.89
CA VAL A 7 55.42 -17.25 35.17
C VAL A 7 54.91 -17.49 33.74
N LEU A 8 55.41 -18.53 33.07
CA LEU A 8 54.92 -18.90 31.72
C LEU A 8 53.49 -19.45 31.74
N LEU A 9 53.11 -20.20 32.78
CA LEU A 9 51.74 -20.69 32.95
C LEU A 9 50.75 -19.55 33.26
N ALA A 10 51.15 -18.58 34.09
CA ALA A 10 50.35 -17.39 34.39
C ALA A 10 50.17 -16.49 33.15
N PHE A 11 51.20 -16.35 32.31
CA PHE A 11 51.10 -15.58 31.06
C PHE A 11 50.17 -16.25 30.05
N TYR A 12 50.16 -17.58 29.99
CA TYR A 12 49.25 -18.35 29.12
C TYR A 12 47.78 -18.25 29.57
N LEU A 13 47.53 -18.22 30.89
CA LEU A 13 46.19 -18.03 31.48
C LEU A 13 45.64 -16.60 31.29
N ILE A 14 46.51 -15.59 31.33
CA ILE A 14 46.13 -14.19 31.08
C ILE A 14 45.90 -13.94 29.58
N CYS A 15 46.70 -14.54 28.69
CA CYS A 15 46.48 -14.43 27.25
C CYS A 15 45.25 -15.23 26.77
N GLY A 16 44.97 -16.38 27.39
CA GLY A 16 43.79 -17.20 27.09
C GLY A 16 42.46 -16.55 27.51
N THR A 17 42.47 -15.67 28.50
CA THR A 17 41.27 -14.92 28.96
C THR A 17 41.05 -13.61 28.20
N LEU A 18 42.06 -13.07 27.50
CA LEU A 18 41.93 -11.88 26.66
C LEU A 18 41.36 -12.18 25.25
N ILE A 19 41.44 -13.42 24.78
CA ILE A 19 40.95 -13.80 23.44
C ILE A 19 39.44 -14.11 23.43
N THR A 20 38.84 -14.44 24.59
CA THR A 20 37.40 -14.77 24.67
C THR A 20 36.47 -13.56 24.83
N VAL A 21 37.01 -12.33 24.98
CA VAL A 21 36.20 -11.10 25.12
C VAL A 21 35.98 -10.38 23.77
N GLY A 22 36.58 -10.88 22.67
CA GLY A 22 36.61 -10.19 21.38
C GLY A 22 35.46 -10.49 20.39
N GLN A 23 34.50 -11.36 20.72
CA GLN A 23 33.42 -11.74 19.79
C GLN A 23 32.03 -11.46 20.38
N GLN A 24 31.82 -10.24 20.84
CA GLN A 24 30.47 -9.70 20.86
C GLN A 24 30.18 -9.15 19.47
N GLN A 25 29.81 -10.04 18.54
CA GLN A 25 29.10 -9.61 17.34
C GLN A 25 27.89 -8.84 17.84
N ALA A 26 27.91 -7.52 17.63
CA ALA A 26 26.74 -6.69 17.76
C ALA A 26 25.73 -7.19 16.73
N MET A 27 24.92 -8.18 17.12
CA MET A 27 23.72 -8.57 16.39
C MET A 27 22.84 -7.32 16.39
N ALA A 28 22.84 -6.61 15.26
CA ALA A 28 21.99 -5.46 15.05
C ALA A 28 20.56 -5.85 15.47
N LYS A 29 19.98 -5.08 16.40
CA LYS A 29 18.64 -5.34 16.92
C LYS A 29 17.68 -5.47 15.75
N GLU A 30 17.08 -6.64 15.59
CA GLU A 30 16.10 -6.93 14.56
C GLU A 30 14.97 -5.89 14.63
N LEU A 31 14.80 -5.13 13.54
CA LEU A 31 13.71 -4.17 13.42
C LEU A 31 12.45 -4.92 12.99
N LYS A 32 11.52 -5.10 13.93
CA LYS A 32 10.20 -5.64 13.65
C LYS A 32 9.25 -4.53 13.25
N LEU A 33 8.63 -4.65 12.08
CA LEU A 33 7.65 -3.72 11.54
C LEU A 33 6.31 -4.43 11.36
N ILE A 34 5.23 -3.77 11.74
CA ILE A 34 3.87 -4.26 11.54
C ILE A 34 3.33 -3.67 10.24
N TYR A 35 3.04 -4.54 9.27
CA TYR A 35 2.38 -4.16 8.03
C TYR A 35 0.91 -4.58 8.04
N ALA A 36 -0.01 -3.60 8.10
CA ALA A 36 -1.44 -3.86 8.17
C ALA A 36 -2.22 -3.32 6.97
N HIS A 37 -3.10 -4.14 6.39
CA HIS A 37 -4.03 -3.71 5.36
C HIS A 37 -5.36 -4.46 5.37
N TYR A 38 -6.36 -3.84 4.74
CA TYR A 38 -7.74 -4.34 4.74
C TYR A 38 -8.06 -5.30 3.60
N LEU A 39 -7.18 -5.46 2.61
CA LEU A 39 -7.46 -6.27 1.43
C LEU A 39 -7.41 -7.78 1.78
N PRO A 40 -8.42 -8.56 1.37
CA PRO A 40 -8.42 -9.99 1.57
C PRO A 40 -7.60 -10.72 0.49
N PRO A 41 -7.15 -11.97 0.76
CA PRO A 41 -6.48 -12.82 -0.23
C PRO A 41 -7.29 -13.07 -1.52
N SER A 42 -8.62 -12.90 -1.46
CA SER A 42 -9.48 -13.00 -2.64
C SER A 42 -9.26 -11.88 -3.66
N TYR A 43 -8.57 -10.80 -3.28
CA TYR A 43 -8.24 -9.68 -4.17
C TYR A 43 -6.98 -10.02 -4.98
N LYS A 44 -7.15 -10.85 -6.02
CA LYS A 44 -6.04 -11.47 -6.76
C LYS A 44 -5.08 -10.50 -7.45
N ASP A 45 -5.55 -9.30 -7.80
CA ASP A 45 -4.74 -8.36 -8.58
C ASP A 45 -3.66 -7.67 -7.75
N LEU A 46 -3.98 -7.29 -6.51
CA LEU A 46 -3.07 -6.52 -5.64
C LEU A 46 -2.49 -7.36 -4.50
N PHE A 47 -3.22 -8.35 -3.99
CA PHE A 47 -2.80 -9.11 -2.82
C PHE A 47 -1.43 -9.79 -2.98
N PRO A 48 -1.10 -10.44 -4.12
CA PRO A 48 0.21 -11.08 -4.31
C PRO A 48 1.37 -10.08 -4.25
N VAL A 49 1.21 -8.89 -4.82
CA VAL A 49 2.25 -7.84 -4.82
C VAL A 49 2.45 -7.30 -3.40
N ILE A 50 1.34 -7.04 -2.70
CA ILE A 50 1.34 -6.55 -1.31
C ILE A 50 2.00 -7.55 -0.37
N LYS A 51 1.62 -8.82 -0.45
CA LYS A 51 2.22 -9.88 0.36
C LYS A 51 3.68 -10.09 -0.04
N GLY A 52 3.97 -10.09 -1.34
CA GLY A 52 5.31 -10.28 -1.88
C GLY A 52 6.31 -9.23 -1.41
N PHE A 53 5.88 -7.99 -1.16
CA PHE A 53 6.73 -6.97 -0.53
C PHE A 53 7.21 -7.38 0.87
N ALA A 54 6.32 -7.88 1.73
CA ALA A 54 6.67 -8.34 3.05
C ALA A 54 7.56 -9.59 2.99
N ASP A 55 7.21 -10.55 2.14
CA ASP A 55 7.99 -11.78 1.93
C ASP A 55 9.41 -11.45 1.43
N TYR A 56 9.54 -10.56 0.46
CA TYR A 56 10.83 -10.14 -0.11
C TYR A 56 11.74 -9.54 0.96
N ILE A 57 11.21 -8.65 1.81
CA ILE A 57 11.99 -8.05 2.89
C ILE A 57 12.36 -9.09 3.94
N ASN A 58 11.47 -10.01 4.28
CA ASN A 58 11.77 -11.08 5.24
C ASN A 58 12.87 -12.03 4.74
N GLU A 59 12.89 -12.34 3.44
CA GLU A 59 13.90 -13.19 2.81
C GLU A 59 15.25 -12.46 2.65
N HIS A 60 15.24 -11.21 2.20
CA HIS A 60 16.44 -10.45 1.83
C HIS A 60 16.96 -9.52 2.92
N GLY A 61 16.20 -9.34 4.01
CA GLY A 61 16.51 -8.46 5.13
C GLY A 61 17.72 -8.91 5.96
N LYS A 62 18.20 -10.15 5.76
CA LYS A 62 19.34 -10.76 6.47
C LYS A 62 19.20 -10.64 8.00
N GLY A 63 17.98 -10.83 8.52
CA GLY A 63 17.68 -10.73 9.94
C GLY A 63 17.73 -9.32 10.54
N ARG A 64 17.91 -8.27 9.71
CA ARG A 64 17.93 -6.87 10.18
C ARG A 64 16.54 -6.25 10.24
N VAL A 65 15.64 -6.70 9.37
CA VAL A 65 14.25 -6.24 9.28
C VAL A 65 13.35 -7.45 9.15
N HIS A 66 12.27 -7.45 9.93
CA HIS A 66 11.21 -8.44 9.85
C HIS A 66 9.85 -7.72 9.77
N ILE A 67 9.02 -8.12 8.81
CA ILE A 67 7.68 -7.58 8.61
C ILE A 67 6.65 -8.62 9.05
N GLU A 68 5.86 -8.26 10.05
CA GLU A 68 4.66 -8.98 10.47
C GLU A 68 3.46 -8.49 9.64
N HIS A 69 2.93 -9.36 8.78
CA HIS A 69 1.92 -9.00 7.79
C HIS A 69 0.50 -9.35 8.26
N PHE A 70 -0.32 -8.33 8.49
CA PHE A 70 -1.73 -8.42 8.85
C PHE A 70 -2.63 -8.01 7.68
N HIS A 71 -3.45 -8.93 7.19
CA HIS A 71 -4.33 -8.69 6.04
C HIS A 71 -5.82 -8.80 6.41
N SER A 72 -6.73 -8.64 5.44
CA SER A 72 -8.19 -8.74 5.62
C SER A 72 -8.77 -7.82 6.72
N GLY A 73 -8.00 -6.82 7.15
CA GLY A 73 -8.36 -5.95 8.26
C GLY A 73 -8.53 -6.71 9.58
N THR A 74 -7.67 -7.70 9.84
CA THR A 74 -7.55 -8.35 11.16
C THR A 74 -7.09 -7.35 12.22
N LEU A 75 -6.13 -6.48 11.88
CA LEU A 75 -5.62 -5.44 12.78
C LEU A 75 -6.32 -4.08 12.56
N LEU A 76 -6.37 -3.59 11.32
CA LEU A 76 -6.94 -2.27 10.98
C LEU A 76 -7.96 -2.39 9.84
N LYS A 77 -9.16 -1.84 10.02
CA LYS A 77 -10.13 -1.68 8.93
C LYS A 77 -9.73 -0.53 8.00
N SER A 78 -10.33 -0.45 6.82
CA SER A 78 -10.00 0.55 5.79
C SER A 78 -10.04 2.02 6.24
N LYS A 79 -10.90 2.39 7.20
CA LYS A 79 -10.95 3.75 7.76
C LYS A 79 -9.93 4.00 8.87
N GLU A 80 -9.38 2.94 9.44
CA GLU A 80 -8.51 2.96 10.61
C GLU A 80 -7.03 2.90 10.22
N THR A 81 -6.69 2.63 8.95
CA THR A 81 -5.31 2.49 8.51
C THR A 81 -4.47 3.72 8.80
N ILE A 82 -4.92 4.92 8.40
CA ILE A 82 -4.17 6.18 8.65
C ILE A 82 -4.11 6.53 10.15
N PRO A 83 -5.22 6.52 10.92
CA PRO A 83 -5.14 6.71 12.36
C PRO A 83 -4.22 5.70 13.05
N GLY A 84 -4.27 4.43 12.63
CA GLY A 84 -3.41 3.36 13.14
C GLY A 84 -1.94 3.56 12.81
N LEU A 85 -1.62 4.10 11.62
CA LEU A 85 -0.26 4.52 11.27
C LEU A 85 0.21 5.66 12.19
N MET A 86 -0.60 6.70 12.35
CA MET A 86 -0.25 7.86 13.18
C MET A 86 -0.11 7.52 14.67
N GLN A 87 -0.85 6.52 15.15
CA GLN A 87 -0.79 6.03 16.53
C GLN A 87 0.30 4.98 16.74
N GLY A 88 0.97 4.50 15.68
CA GLY A 88 1.96 3.43 15.77
C GLY A 88 1.38 2.05 16.03
N THR A 89 0.08 1.83 15.75
CA THR A 89 -0.53 0.49 15.78
C THR A 89 -0.01 -0.37 14.62
N ALA A 90 0.32 0.25 13.49
CA ALA A 90 1.02 -0.38 12.38
C ALA A 90 2.09 0.59 11.86
N ASP A 91 3.25 0.07 11.49
CA ASP A 91 4.37 0.86 10.95
C ASP A 91 4.23 1.09 9.44
N ILE A 92 3.63 0.11 8.75
CA ILE A 92 3.37 0.16 7.32
C ILE A 92 1.88 -0.09 7.13
N ILE A 93 1.27 0.69 6.23
CA ILE A 93 -0.14 0.50 5.85
C ILE A 93 -0.30 0.58 4.35
N LEU A 94 -1.42 0.04 3.89
CA LEU A 94 -1.95 0.33 2.57
C LEU A 94 -3.13 1.30 2.70
N HIS A 95 -3.11 2.36 1.89
CA HIS A 95 -4.25 3.27 1.77
C HIS A 95 -4.62 3.50 0.31
N VAL A 96 -5.75 4.19 0.11
CA VAL A 96 -6.21 4.72 -1.18
C VAL A 96 -6.25 6.23 -1.06
N ASP A 97 -5.73 6.97 -2.05
CA ASP A 97 -5.58 8.43 -2.02
C ASP A 97 -6.93 9.12 -1.81
N ALA A 98 -7.97 8.63 -2.50
CA ALA A 98 -9.36 9.06 -2.34
C ALA A 98 -9.88 9.05 -0.88
N ALA A 99 -9.36 8.17 -0.03
CA ALA A 99 -9.77 8.07 1.38
C ALA A 99 -9.11 9.13 2.27
N ILE A 100 -7.93 9.62 1.90
CA ILE A 100 -7.07 10.43 2.78
C ILE A 100 -6.92 11.87 2.29
N MET A 101 -7.33 12.17 1.05
CA MET A 101 -7.26 13.52 0.45
C MET A 101 -7.96 14.61 1.26
N GLY A 102 -8.94 14.26 2.10
CA GLY A 102 -9.58 15.23 3.01
C GLY A 102 -8.63 15.74 4.10
N THR A 103 -7.69 14.91 4.53
CA THR A 103 -6.67 15.23 5.54
C THR A 103 -5.35 15.66 4.90
N TYR A 104 -5.00 15.05 3.76
CA TYR A 104 -3.77 15.30 3.02
C TYR A 104 -4.11 15.71 1.57
N PRO A 105 -4.46 16.97 1.31
CA PRO A 105 -4.92 17.41 -0.01
C PRO A 105 -3.92 17.16 -1.14
N ILE A 106 -2.61 17.11 -0.85
CA ILE A 106 -1.55 16.87 -1.83
C ILE A 106 -1.73 15.55 -2.57
N VAL A 107 -2.24 14.50 -1.91
CA VAL A 107 -2.46 13.22 -2.58
C VAL A 107 -3.65 13.27 -3.53
N GLY A 108 -4.56 14.24 -3.38
CA GLY A 108 -5.70 14.41 -4.26
C GLY A 108 -5.34 14.91 -5.66
N ILE A 109 -4.10 15.37 -5.88
CA ILE A 109 -3.64 15.81 -7.19
C ILE A 109 -3.57 14.65 -8.18
N THR A 110 -3.25 13.44 -7.70
CA THR A 110 -3.10 12.25 -8.54
C THR A 110 -4.46 11.80 -9.11
N GLU A 111 -5.53 12.02 -8.34
CA GLU A 111 -6.93 11.61 -8.63
C GLU A 111 -7.67 12.58 -9.57
N LEU A 112 -7.01 13.63 -10.10
CA LEU A 112 -7.68 14.58 -10.98
C LEU A 112 -8.09 13.93 -12.32
N PRO A 113 -9.33 14.18 -12.80
CA PRO A 113 -9.80 13.59 -14.04
C PRO A 113 -8.97 14.09 -15.22
N PHE A 114 -8.66 13.18 -16.14
CA PHE A 114 -7.91 13.46 -17.38
C PHE A 114 -6.48 13.97 -17.19
N LEU A 115 -5.89 13.80 -16.00
CA LEU A 115 -4.50 14.22 -15.73
C LEU A 115 -3.48 13.43 -16.56
N TYR A 116 -3.75 12.14 -16.79
CA TYR A 116 -2.88 11.25 -17.54
C TYR A 116 -3.55 10.80 -18.83
N LYS A 117 -2.77 10.76 -19.92
CA LYS A 117 -3.22 10.30 -21.23
C LYS A 117 -3.35 8.77 -21.30
N ASP A 118 -2.45 8.08 -20.61
CA ASP A 118 -2.32 6.63 -20.58
C ASP A 118 -1.65 6.18 -19.27
N MET A 119 -1.71 4.87 -19.01
CA MET A 119 -1.15 4.27 -17.80
C MET A 119 0.37 4.43 -17.72
N GLU A 120 1.07 4.42 -18.85
CA GLU A 120 2.53 4.54 -18.89
C GLU A 120 2.96 5.94 -18.44
N THR A 121 2.27 6.98 -18.93
CA THR A 121 2.46 8.36 -18.49
C THR A 121 2.16 8.51 -16.99
N SER A 122 1.09 7.87 -16.49
CA SER A 122 0.78 7.87 -15.05
C SER A 122 1.90 7.24 -14.23
N TYR A 123 2.40 6.08 -14.66
CA TYR A 123 3.53 5.40 -14.03
C TYR A 123 4.78 6.29 -14.00
N GLU A 124 5.18 6.85 -15.14
CA GLU A 124 6.38 7.69 -15.25
C GLU A 124 6.32 8.94 -14.36
N LYS A 125 5.13 9.49 -14.15
CA LYS A 125 4.93 10.67 -13.29
C LYS A 125 4.81 10.32 -11.81
N LEU A 126 4.45 9.10 -11.44
CA LEU A 126 4.25 8.68 -10.05
C LEU A 126 5.35 7.75 -9.52
N LYS A 127 6.22 7.22 -10.39
CA LYS A 127 7.29 6.30 -9.98
C LYS A 127 8.18 6.93 -8.92
N ILE A 128 8.77 6.05 -8.11
CA ILE A 128 9.69 6.43 -7.03
C ILE A 128 10.80 7.31 -7.61
N GLY A 129 11.01 8.46 -6.96
CA GLY A 129 12.02 9.44 -7.37
C GLY A 129 11.56 10.45 -8.42
N SER A 130 10.36 10.32 -9.00
CA SER A 130 9.79 11.36 -9.86
C SER A 130 9.52 12.66 -9.09
N PRO A 131 9.45 13.83 -9.76
CA PRO A 131 9.20 15.11 -9.09
C PRO A 131 7.89 15.14 -8.29
N LEU A 132 6.83 14.53 -8.81
CA LEU A 132 5.54 14.46 -8.12
C LEU A 132 5.59 13.53 -6.90
N TYR A 133 6.24 12.37 -7.03
CA TYR A 133 6.47 11.46 -5.89
C TYR A 133 7.25 12.16 -4.76
N GLN A 134 8.30 12.90 -5.10
CA GLN A 134 9.10 13.64 -4.13
C GLN A 134 8.28 14.74 -3.46
N LEU A 135 7.49 15.49 -4.22
CA LEU A 135 6.62 16.54 -3.68
C LEU A 135 5.57 15.97 -2.71
N ILE A 136 4.91 14.87 -3.08
CA ILE A 136 3.96 14.19 -2.19
C ILE A 136 4.65 13.76 -0.90
N ASN A 137 5.84 13.14 -1.01
CA ASN A 137 6.60 12.71 0.16
C ASN A 137 7.08 13.87 1.05
N GLN A 138 7.48 15.01 0.48
CA GLN A 138 7.84 16.19 1.24
C GLN A 138 6.68 16.72 2.09
N GLU A 139 5.47 16.74 1.52
CA GLU A 139 4.27 17.18 2.25
C GLU A 139 3.83 16.16 3.31
N LEU A 140 3.88 14.86 3.00
CA LEU A 140 3.57 13.79 3.97
C LEU A 140 4.60 13.73 5.10
N ALA A 141 5.87 14.02 4.83
CA ALA A 141 6.94 14.02 5.83
C ALA A 141 6.71 15.07 6.93
N LYS A 142 6.06 16.21 6.63
CA LYS A 142 5.62 17.21 7.63
C LYS A 142 4.64 16.63 8.66
N LYS A 143 4.10 15.44 8.39
CA LYS A 143 3.12 14.72 9.20
C LYS A 143 3.67 13.38 9.70
N ASN A 144 4.99 13.19 9.61
CA ASN A 144 5.70 11.96 9.97
C ASN A 144 5.22 10.73 9.17
N ILE A 145 4.81 10.94 7.91
CA ILE A 145 4.40 9.86 7.00
C ILE A 145 5.37 9.84 5.83
N ILE A 146 5.81 8.65 5.44
CA ILE A 146 6.65 8.44 4.26
C ILE A 146 5.92 7.43 3.36
N GLN A 147 5.65 7.83 2.12
CA GLN A 147 5.20 6.94 1.07
C GLN A 147 6.40 6.12 0.58
N ILE A 148 6.28 4.79 0.64
CA ILE A 148 7.34 3.83 0.27
C ILE A 148 7.20 3.39 -1.19
N ALA A 149 5.96 3.25 -1.65
CA ALA A 149 5.62 2.83 -2.99
C ALA A 149 4.26 3.40 -3.39
N THR A 150 4.02 3.48 -4.69
CA THR A 150 2.71 3.78 -5.28
C THR A 150 2.56 2.95 -6.56
N TRP A 151 1.33 2.73 -6.99
CA TRP A 151 1.02 2.15 -8.30
C TRP A 151 0.53 3.24 -9.26
N PRO A 152 0.63 3.00 -10.57
CA PRO A 152 0.02 3.89 -11.55
C PRO A 152 -1.49 3.95 -11.38
N ILE A 153 -2.07 5.09 -11.73
CA ILE A 153 -3.52 5.27 -11.75
C ILE A 153 -4.07 4.60 -13.00
N LEU A 154 -5.02 3.68 -12.77
CA LEU A 154 -5.71 2.97 -13.82
C LEU A 154 -6.85 3.84 -14.38
N PRO A 155 -7.20 3.71 -15.68
CA PRO A 155 -8.40 4.31 -16.22
C PRO A 155 -9.62 3.88 -15.41
N GLU A 156 -10.37 4.84 -14.88
CA GLU A 156 -11.61 4.56 -14.18
C GLU A 156 -12.77 4.43 -15.17
N TYR A 157 -13.61 3.44 -14.92
CA TYR A 157 -14.81 3.19 -15.72
C TYR A 157 -16.06 3.38 -14.88
N LEU A 158 -17.09 3.96 -15.50
CA LEU A 158 -18.39 4.07 -14.89
C LEU A 158 -19.19 2.79 -15.11
N TRP A 159 -19.54 2.13 -14.02
CA TRP A 159 -20.37 0.93 -14.05
C TRP A 159 -21.80 1.25 -13.64
N THR A 160 -22.75 0.88 -14.48
CA THR A 160 -24.19 1.06 -14.25
C THR A 160 -24.89 -0.28 -14.38
N LYS A 161 -25.94 -0.50 -13.58
CA LYS A 161 -26.70 -1.76 -13.60
C LYS A 161 -27.77 -1.74 -14.69
N ASP A 162 -28.59 -0.69 -14.68
CA ASP A 162 -29.87 -0.70 -15.41
C ASP A 162 -29.87 0.20 -16.65
N LYS A 163 -28.94 1.16 -16.74
CA LYS A 163 -28.92 2.17 -17.81
C LYS A 163 -27.52 2.43 -18.32
N PRO A 164 -27.19 2.08 -19.59
CA PRO A 164 -25.90 2.43 -20.17
C PRO A 164 -25.75 3.95 -20.26
N VAL A 165 -24.55 4.43 -19.97
CA VAL A 165 -24.19 5.85 -20.05
C VAL A 165 -23.25 6.01 -21.23
N ARG A 166 -23.67 6.73 -22.27
CA ARG A 166 -22.87 6.94 -23.49
C ARG A 166 -22.46 8.40 -23.67
N LYS A 167 -23.19 9.32 -23.05
CA LYS A 167 -22.91 10.76 -23.07
C LYS A 167 -23.14 11.36 -21.69
N PRO A 168 -22.50 12.49 -21.34
CA PRO A 168 -22.67 13.15 -20.04
C PRO A 168 -24.14 13.38 -19.65
N LYS A 169 -25.01 13.72 -20.61
CA LYS A 169 -26.46 13.93 -20.36
C LYS A 169 -27.17 12.71 -19.76
N ASP A 170 -26.68 11.49 -20.01
CA ASP A 170 -27.31 10.26 -19.53
C ASP A 170 -27.16 10.08 -18.02
N LEU A 171 -26.18 10.76 -17.41
CA LEU A 171 -25.89 10.79 -15.98
C LEU A 171 -26.90 11.59 -15.17
N LYS A 172 -27.66 12.47 -15.82
CA LYS A 172 -28.56 13.40 -15.12
C LYS A 172 -29.56 12.63 -14.26
N GLY A 173 -29.57 12.93 -12.96
CA GLY A 173 -30.47 12.29 -11.99
C GLY A 173 -30.08 10.88 -11.55
N LEU A 174 -28.96 10.33 -12.05
CA LEU A 174 -28.44 9.05 -11.55
C LEU A 174 -27.76 9.23 -10.21
N ARG A 175 -27.89 8.22 -9.34
CA ARG A 175 -27.16 8.15 -8.07
C ARG A 175 -25.93 7.27 -8.27
N ILE A 176 -24.75 7.87 -8.25
CA ILE A 176 -23.49 7.19 -8.55
C ILE A 176 -22.64 7.10 -7.28
N ARG A 177 -22.13 5.90 -6.98
CA ARG A 177 -21.17 5.72 -5.89
C ARG A 177 -19.79 6.19 -6.34
N VAL A 178 -19.10 6.92 -5.47
CA VAL A 178 -17.73 7.42 -5.66
C VAL A 178 -16.86 7.08 -4.45
N ALA A 179 -15.53 7.08 -4.58
CA ALA A 179 -14.64 6.77 -3.47
C ALA A 179 -14.22 8.01 -2.68
N GLY A 180 -13.91 9.11 -3.36
CA GLY A 180 -13.43 10.35 -2.77
C GLY A 180 -14.24 11.59 -3.15
N ARG A 181 -13.69 12.75 -2.77
CA ARG A 181 -14.31 14.06 -2.98
C ARG A 181 -14.10 14.59 -4.40
N VAL A 182 -12.96 14.28 -5.02
CA VAL A 182 -12.67 14.69 -6.39
C VAL A 182 -13.67 14.03 -7.35
N GLU A 183 -13.86 12.71 -7.25
CA GLU A 183 -14.82 12.03 -8.12
C GLU A 183 -16.25 12.48 -7.80
N ALA A 184 -16.58 12.78 -6.53
CA ALA A 184 -17.86 13.37 -6.18
C ALA A 184 -18.10 14.72 -6.89
N ALA A 185 -17.10 15.58 -6.94
CA ALA A 185 -17.17 16.86 -7.63
C ALA A 185 -17.36 16.67 -9.15
N VAL A 186 -16.64 15.72 -9.76
CA VAL A 186 -16.78 15.39 -11.19
C VAL A 186 -18.19 14.87 -11.50
N ILE A 187 -18.69 13.90 -10.75
CA ILE A 187 -20.03 13.33 -10.95
C ILE A 187 -21.12 14.39 -10.75
N LYS A 188 -20.95 15.30 -9.78
CA LYS A 188 -21.87 16.42 -9.56
C LYS A 188 -21.83 17.41 -10.73
N ALA A 189 -20.65 17.75 -11.23
CA ALA A 189 -20.49 18.62 -12.41
C ALA A 189 -21.12 18.01 -13.68
N LEU A 190 -21.12 16.68 -13.79
CA LEU A 190 -21.78 15.94 -14.87
C LEU A 190 -23.31 15.80 -14.68
N GLY A 191 -23.88 16.33 -13.59
CA GLY A 191 -25.33 16.38 -13.34
C GLY A 191 -25.92 15.16 -12.62
N ALA A 192 -25.09 14.25 -12.13
CA ALA A 192 -25.49 13.13 -11.29
C ALA A 192 -25.41 13.46 -9.79
N ALA A 193 -26.02 12.63 -8.96
CA ALA A 193 -25.96 12.71 -7.51
C ALA A 193 -24.91 11.73 -6.95
N PRO A 194 -23.71 12.20 -6.55
CA PRO A 194 -22.68 11.32 -5.99
C PRO A 194 -23.07 10.82 -4.58
N THR A 195 -22.67 9.60 -4.25
CA THR A 195 -22.71 9.06 -2.89
C THR A 195 -21.31 8.54 -2.54
N ILE A 196 -20.60 9.25 -1.65
CA ILE A 196 -19.26 8.86 -1.21
C ILE A 196 -19.37 7.62 -0.32
N ARG A 197 -18.72 6.52 -0.72
CA ARG A 197 -18.56 5.33 0.14
C ARG A 197 -17.17 4.72 -0.02
N PRO A 198 -16.56 4.17 1.04
CA PRO A 198 -15.33 3.39 0.93
C PRO A 198 -15.53 2.08 0.14
N LEU A 199 -14.44 1.59 -0.47
CA LEU A 199 -14.46 0.40 -1.34
C LEU A 199 -14.98 -0.87 -0.64
N GLN A 200 -14.55 -1.14 0.60
CA GLN A 200 -14.92 -2.35 1.33
C GLN A 200 -16.43 -2.47 1.61
N GLN A 201 -17.09 -1.35 1.89
CA GLN A 201 -18.54 -1.36 2.14
C GLN A 201 -19.33 -1.71 0.87
N ASN A 202 -18.72 -1.51 -0.31
CA ASN A 202 -19.36 -1.79 -1.58
C ASN A 202 -19.24 -3.27 -1.97
N SER A 203 -18.07 -3.88 -1.81
CA SER A 203 -17.85 -5.30 -2.13
C SER A 203 -18.78 -6.21 -1.32
N MET A 204 -18.97 -5.92 -0.02
CA MET A 204 -19.84 -6.66 0.89
C MET A 204 -21.35 -6.50 0.60
N ARG A 205 -21.75 -5.43 -0.08
CA ARG A 205 -23.16 -5.17 -0.46
C ARG A 205 -23.49 -5.72 -1.83
N HIS A 206 -22.53 -5.67 -2.77
CA HIS A 206 -22.67 -6.31 -4.06
C HIS A 206 -22.90 -7.82 -3.91
N SER A 207 -22.15 -8.48 -3.01
CA SER A 207 -22.37 -9.90 -2.68
C SER A 207 -23.71 -10.17 -1.99
N ARG A 208 -24.34 -9.18 -1.35
CA ARG A 208 -25.68 -9.26 -0.74
C ARG A 208 -26.82 -8.86 -1.68
N GLY A 209 -26.54 -8.57 -2.96
CA GLY A 209 -27.55 -8.19 -3.95
C GLY A 209 -28.22 -6.82 -3.70
N GLU A 210 -27.69 -6.00 -2.80
CA GLU A 210 -28.27 -4.70 -2.48
C GLU A 210 -27.98 -3.68 -3.60
N ARG A 211 -29.02 -2.97 -4.05
CA ARG A 211 -28.99 -2.01 -5.17
C ARG A 211 -27.98 -0.89 -4.96
N LEU A 212 -26.80 -1.01 -5.58
CA LEU A 212 -25.90 0.08 -5.93
C LEU A 212 -25.30 -0.21 -7.30
N THR A 213 -25.27 0.80 -8.17
CA THR A 213 -24.53 0.75 -9.45
C THR A 213 -23.06 0.51 -9.14
N ALA A 214 -22.53 -0.54 -9.77
CA ALA A 214 -21.38 -1.35 -9.41
C ALA A 214 -20.09 -0.61 -8.97
N PRO A 215 -19.30 -1.18 -8.03
CA PRO A 215 -17.84 -1.04 -8.08
C PRO A 215 -17.26 -2.00 -9.13
N CYS A 216 -16.14 -1.61 -9.73
CA CYS A 216 -15.21 -2.49 -10.44
C CYS A 216 -15.21 -3.94 -9.90
N VAL A 217 -15.84 -4.84 -10.65
CA VAL A 217 -15.48 -6.26 -10.76
C VAL A 217 -15.87 -6.69 -12.17
N LEU A 218 -14.89 -6.79 -13.07
CA LEU A 218 -15.05 -7.66 -14.24
C LEU A 218 -14.88 -9.10 -13.76
N LYS A 219 -15.96 -9.86 -13.86
CA LYS A 219 -15.88 -11.31 -14.01
C LYS A 219 -15.83 -11.59 -15.52
N GLN A 220 -14.67 -11.41 -16.15
CA GLN A 220 -14.39 -11.96 -17.47
C GLN A 220 -12.95 -12.51 -17.50
N PRO A 221 -12.72 -13.66 -18.18
CA PRO A 221 -11.47 -14.38 -18.12
C PRO A 221 -10.35 -13.56 -18.77
N LEU A 222 -9.14 -13.65 -18.21
CA LEU A 222 -7.93 -13.14 -18.85
C LEU A 222 -7.89 -13.62 -20.30
N PRO A 223 -7.54 -12.76 -21.27
CA PRO A 223 -7.32 -13.22 -22.64
C PRO A 223 -6.23 -14.30 -22.62
N GLN A 224 -6.60 -15.52 -23.00
CA GLN A 224 -5.62 -16.54 -23.36
C GLN A 224 -5.03 -16.16 -24.72
N GLU A 225 -3.94 -15.41 -24.72
CA GLU A 225 -3.08 -15.31 -25.90
C GLU A 225 -1.65 -14.87 -25.55
N VAL A 226 -0.91 -15.77 -24.89
CA VAL A 226 0.53 -15.92 -25.13
C VAL A 226 0.79 -17.42 -25.23
N SER A 227 0.32 -18.01 -26.32
CA SER A 227 0.83 -19.30 -26.77
C SER A 227 1.22 -19.14 -28.24
N ARG A 228 2.49 -19.45 -28.52
CA ARG A 228 3.10 -19.61 -29.84
C ARG A 228 3.51 -18.33 -30.55
N THR A 229 4.77 -17.97 -30.34
CA THR A 229 5.72 -17.94 -31.46
C THR A 229 7.07 -18.48 -30.97
N ARG A 230 7.70 -19.25 -31.85
CA ARG A 230 9.03 -19.85 -31.71
C ARG A 230 10.12 -18.79 -31.55
#